data_AF-A0A7S0Y3I4-F1
#
_entry.id   AF-A0A7S0Y3I4-F1
#
_cell.length_a   1.000
_cell.length_b   1.000
_cell.length_c   1.000
_cell.angle_alpha   90.00
_cell.angle_beta   90.00
_cell.angle_gamma   90.00
#
_symmetry.space_group_name_H-M   'P 1'
#
loop_
_entity.id
_entity.type
_entity.pdbx_description
1 polymer ?
#
loop_
_entity_poly.entity_id
_entity_poly.type
_entity_poly.pdbx_seq_one_letter_code
_entity_poly.pdbx_strand_id
1 'polypeptide(L)'
;QVKRSPINVSEAEGFGVPHRHDGRVVLANFNHLQKLGPETFGLWMRVLTSCPQCVLWLLRFPPQAEVHLRRELEAHGVPQDALVFTNKFANDEHIRVKGAASVLLDTLEYNAHVSGLDALWAGLPLVTRAG
;
A
#
# COMPACT_ATOMS: atom_id res chain seq x y z
N GLN A 1 12.76 -4.59 -22.47
CA GLN A 1 11.59 -5.32 -21.93
C GLN A 1 11.61 -5.16 -20.42
N VAL A 2 10.56 -4.62 -19.81
CA VAL A 2 10.45 -4.56 -18.34
C VAL A 2 10.33 -6.00 -17.84
N LYS A 3 11.23 -6.43 -16.94
CA LYS A 3 11.16 -7.76 -16.30
C LYS A 3 9.81 -7.88 -15.59
N ARG A 4 8.96 -8.79 -16.08
CA ARG A 4 7.61 -9.08 -15.55
C ARG A 4 7.60 -10.11 -14.43
N SER A 5 8.75 -10.68 -14.09
CA SER A 5 8.84 -11.64 -13.00
C SER A 5 8.52 -10.94 -11.67
N PRO A 6 7.63 -11.49 -10.83
CA PRO A 6 7.41 -10.98 -9.47
C PRO A 6 8.74 -10.90 -8.73
N ILE A 7 8.89 -9.91 -7.83
CA ILE A 7 10.05 -9.90 -6.92
C ILE A 7 10.04 -11.17 -6.07
N ASN A 8 11.22 -11.75 -5.85
CA ASN A 8 11.39 -12.88 -4.96
C ASN A 8 11.36 -12.42 -3.49
N VAL A 9 11.40 -13.37 -2.55
CA VAL A 9 11.31 -13.07 -1.10
C VAL A 9 12.46 -12.17 -0.64
N SER A 10 13.72 -12.50 -0.97
CA SER A 10 14.85 -11.69 -0.52
C SER A 10 14.87 -10.27 -1.10
N GLU A 11 14.40 -10.09 -2.33
CA GLU A 11 14.19 -8.77 -2.93
C GLU A 11 13.11 -7.99 -2.17
N ALA A 12 11.98 -8.62 -1.86
CA ALA A 12 10.91 -7.95 -1.14
C ALA A 12 11.29 -7.55 0.30
N GLU A 13 12.05 -8.38 1.02
CA GLU A 13 12.62 -8.02 2.34
C GLU A 13 13.49 -6.76 2.24
N GLY A 14 14.32 -6.66 1.20
CA GLY A 14 15.18 -5.49 0.95
C GLY A 14 14.40 -4.19 0.72
N PHE A 15 13.15 -4.27 0.29
CA PHE A 15 12.26 -3.12 0.09
C PHE A 15 11.30 -2.84 1.26
N GLY A 16 11.37 -3.65 2.33
CA GLY A 16 10.42 -3.59 3.44
C GLY A 16 9.01 -4.01 3.04
N VAL A 17 8.88 -4.89 2.06
CA VAL A 17 7.59 -5.40 1.57
C VAL A 17 7.08 -6.46 2.54
N PRO A 18 5.85 -6.37 3.05
CA PRO A 18 5.27 -7.46 3.82
C PRO A 18 5.00 -8.66 2.90
N HIS A 19 5.40 -9.86 3.31
CA HIS A 19 5.29 -11.03 2.46
C HIS A 19 3.90 -11.66 2.51
N ARG A 20 3.32 -11.92 1.34
CA ARG A 20 2.15 -12.80 1.19
C ARG A 20 2.41 -14.21 1.72
N HIS A 21 3.66 -14.67 1.71
CA HIS A 21 4.04 -16.04 2.06
C HIS A 21 3.87 -16.36 3.56
N ASP A 22 3.73 -15.33 4.40
CA ASP A 22 3.40 -15.46 5.82
C ASP A 22 1.87 -15.58 6.06
N GLY A 23 1.08 -15.74 4.99
CA GLY A 23 -0.38 -15.78 5.04
C GLY A 23 -1.05 -14.40 5.21
N ARG A 24 -0.26 -13.32 5.14
CA ARG A 24 -0.76 -11.94 5.25
C ARG A 24 -1.36 -11.44 3.93
N VAL A 25 -2.41 -10.63 4.04
CA VAL A 25 -3.02 -9.95 2.89
C VAL A 25 -2.47 -8.52 2.82
N VAL A 26 -1.75 -8.20 1.75
CA VAL A 26 -1.02 -6.92 1.64
C VAL A 26 -1.85 -5.90 0.86
N LEU A 27 -2.64 -5.11 1.57
CA LEU A 27 -3.35 -3.99 0.98
C LEU A 27 -2.35 -2.87 0.69
N ALA A 28 -2.39 -2.27 -0.50
CA ALA A 28 -1.41 -1.26 -0.86
C ALA A 28 -2.03 0.02 -1.40
N ASN A 29 -1.39 1.15 -1.13
CA ASN A 29 -1.62 2.40 -1.84
C ASN A 29 -0.31 3.17 -2.00
N PHE A 30 0.06 3.46 -3.25
CA PHE A 30 1.33 4.11 -3.58
C PHE A 30 1.15 5.57 -4.02
N ASN A 31 0.01 6.18 -3.70
CA ASN A 31 -0.20 7.60 -3.92
C ASN A 31 0.64 8.41 -2.92
N HIS A 32 0.86 9.69 -3.24
CA HIS A 32 1.34 10.63 -2.24
C HIS A 32 0.30 10.75 -1.13
N LEU A 33 0.73 10.72 0.12
CA LEU A 33 -0.12 10.77 1.32
C LEU A 33 -0.90 12.10 1.42
N GLN A 34 -0.51 13.13 0.68
CA GLN A 34 -1.33 14.36 0.53
C GLN A 34 -2.70 14.11 -0.11
N LYS A 35 -2.89 12.98 -0.81
CA LYS A 35 -4.17 12.58 -1.42
C LYS A 35 -5.06 11.78 -0.46
N LEU A 36 -4.57 11.52 0.76
CA LEU A 36 -5.26 10.72 1.75
C LEU A 36 -6.10 11.62 2.64
N GLY A 37 -7.43 11.49 2.51
CA GLY A 37 -8.40 12.11 3.40
C GLY A 37 -8.77 11.22 4.61
N PRO A 38 -9.38 11.80 5.65
CA PRO A 38 -9.81 11.06 6.84
C PRO A 38 -10.91 10.03 6.53
N GLU A 39 -11.78 10.27 5.54
CA GLU A 39 -12.82 9.31 5.14
C GLU A 39 -12.18 8.03 4.58
N THR A 40 -11.26 8.18 3.62
CA THR A 40 -10.50 7.06 3.07
C THR A 40 -9.71 6.33 4.16
N PHE A 41 -9.00 7.05 5.03
CA PHE A 41 -8.19 6.41 6.07
C PHE A 41 -9.06 5.64 7.07
N GLY A 42 -10.19 6.21 7.52
CA GLY A 42 -11.13 5.53 8.40
C GLY A 42 -11.75 4.28 7.78
N LEU A 43 -12.00 4.29 6.46
CA LEU A 43 -12.41 3.08 5.74
C LEU A 43 -11.34 1.99 5.81
N TRP A 44 -10.07 2.33 5.56
CA TRP A 44 -8.97 1.38 5.66
C TRP A 44 -8.79 0.84 7.08
N MET A 45 -9.00 1.67 8.12
CA MET A 45 -8.96 1.20 9.51
C MET A 45 -10.03 0.15 9.77
N ARG A 46 -11.28 0.37 9.32
CA ARG A 46 -12.34 -0.64 9.43
C ARG A 46 -11.96 -1.95 8.75
N VAL A 47 -11.29 -1.89 7.60
CA VAL A 47 -10.78 -3.09 6.90
C VAL A 47 -9.73 -3.81 7.75
N LEU A 48 -8.74 -3.09 8.29
CA LEU A 48 -7.69 -3.68 9.13
C LEU A 48 -8.24 -4.28 10.43
N THR A 49 -9.21 -3.63 11.06
CA THR A 49 -9.91 -4.18 12.24
C THR A 49 -10.68 -5.46 11.90
N SER A 50 -11.32 -5.53 10.72
CA SER A 50 -12.12 -6.68 10.30
C SER A 50 -11.27 -7.83 9.71
N CYS A 51 -10.01 -7.56 9.37
CA CYS A 51 -9.08 -8.48 8.73
C CYS A 51 -7.73 -8.46 9.47
N PRO A 52 -7.58 -9.21 10.57
CA PRO A 52 -6.35 -9.21 11.37
C PRO A 52 -5.10 -9.69 10.61
N GLN A 53 -5.28 -10.50 9.56
CA GLN A 53 -4.19 -10.91 8.65
C GLN A 53 -3.80 -9.84 7.63
N CYS A 54 -4.56 -8.75 7.51
CA CYS A 54 -4.28 -7.68 6.56
C CYS A 54 -3.21 -6.74 7.12
N VAL A 55 -2.36 -6.26 6.22
CA VAL A 55 -1.48 -5.11 6.46
C VAL A 55 -1.69 -4.08 5.36
N LEU A 56 -1.57 -2.81 5.71
CA LEU A 56 -1.62 -1.70 4.79
C LEU A 56 -0.21 -1.20 4.49
N TRP A 57 0.15 -1.18 3.22
CA TRP A 57 1.46 -0.79 2.73
C TRP A 57 1.38 0.52 1.94
N LEU A 58 2.04 1.56 2.47
CA LEU A 58 1.98 2.91 1.94
C LEU A 58 3.34 3.42 1.47
N LEU A 59 3.32 4.29 0.45
CA LEU A 59 4.47 5.11 0.09
C LEU A 59 4.68 6.20 1.15
N ARG A 60 5.88 6.25 1.74
CA ARG A 60 6.32 7.29 2.69
C ARG A 60 6.61 8.61 1.97
N PHE A 61 5.57 9.27 1.48
CA PHE A 61 5.73 10.56 0.82
C PHE A 61 4.48 11.45 0.93
N PRO A 62 4.56 12.62 1.59
CA PRO A 62 5.74 13.18 2.27
C PRO A 62 6.06 12.43 3.58
N PRO A 63 7.34 12.33 4.02
CA PRO A 63 7.73 11.55 5.20
C PRO A 63 7.07 11.98 6.51
N GLN A 64 6.76 13.26 6.65
CA GLN A 64 6.15 13.85 7.84
C GLN A 64 4.74 13.27 8.12
N ALA A 65 4.06 12.78 7.10
CA ALA A 65 2.73 12.21 7.25
C ALA A 65 2.73 10.88 8.02
N GLU A 66 3.84 10.12 8.04
CA GLU A 66 3.90 8.84 8.76
C GLU A 66 3.59 9.00 10.25
N VAL A 67 4.14 10.02 10.92
CA VAL A 67 3.91 10.25 12.35
C VAL A 67 2.43 10.49 12.64
N HIS A 68 1.74 11.23 11.77
CA HIS A 68 0.31 11.48 11.91
C HIS A 68 -0.50 10.21 11.68
N LEU A 69 -0.21 9.45 10.61
CA LEU A 69 -0.94 8.22 10.30
C LEU A 69 -0.75 7.14 11.38
N ARG A 70 0.42 7.06 12.00
CA ARG A 70 0.66 6.14 13.13
C ARG A 70 -0.16 6.50 14.36
N ARG A 71 -0.32 7.79 14.66
CA ARG A 71 -1.20 8.27 15.74
C ARG A 71 -2.67 7.98 15.46
N GLU A 72 -3.11 8.21 14.21
CA GLU A 72 -4.47 7.87 13.80
C GLU A 72 -4.73 6.36 13.87
N LEU A 73 -3.74 5.52 13.54
CA LEU A 73 -3.81 4.07 13.71
C LEU A 73 -4.13 3.68 15.16
N GLU A 74 -3.39 4.27 16.11
CA GLU A 74 -3.55 4.04 17.54
C GLU A 74 -4.93 4.52 18.02
N ALA A 75 -5.38 5.69 17.56
CA ALA A 75 -6.70 6.22 17.87
C ALA A 75 -7.85 5.29 17.41
N HIS A 76 -7.64 4.52 16.34
CA HIS A 76 -8.58 3.51 15.84
C HIS A 76 -8.39 2.12 16.48
N GLY A 77 -7.45 1.97 17.42
CA GLY A 77 -7.16 0.69 18.08
C GLY A 77 -6.52 -0.35 17.14
N VAL A 78 -5.90 0.09 16.05
CA VAL A 78 -5.25 -0.79 15.07
C VAL A 78 -3.75 -0.97 15.42
N PRO A 79 -3.21 -2.20 15.43
CA PRO A 79 -1.81 -2.45 15.74
C PRO A 79 -0.83 -1.70 14.82
N GLN A 80 0.28 -1.21 15.39
CA GLN A 80 1.27 -0.43 14.64
C GLN A 80 1.98 -1.21 13.52
N ASP A 81 2.04 -2.54 13.62
CA ASP A 81 2.59 -3.43 12.60
C ASP A 81 1.62 -3.72 11.45
N ALA A 82 0.35 -3.29 11.56
CA ALA A 82 -0.61 -3.32 10.47
C ALA A 82 -0.35 -2.22 9.43
N LEU A 83 0.50 -1.23 9.72
CA LEU A 83 0.88 -0.16 8.79
C LEU A 83 2.38 -0.19 8.46
N VAL A 84 2.68 -0.49 7.20
CA VAL A 84 4.03 -0.61 6.66
C VAL A 84 4.30 0.53 5.68
N PHE A 85 5.49 1.11 5.76
CA PHE A 85 5.92 2.20 4.89
C PHE A 85 7.14 1.82 4.07
N THR A 86 7.19 2.28 2.83
CA THR A 86 8.37 2.18 1.97
C THR A 86 8.73 3.53 1.37
N ASN A 87 10.01 3.72 1.04
CA ASN A 87 10.47 4.91 0.32
C ASN A 87 10.13 4.80 -1.18
N LYS A 88 10.38 5.86 -1.96
CA LYS A 88 10.24 5.78 -3.41
C LYS A 88 11.20 4.74 -3.98
N PHE A 89 10.68 3.87 -4.84
CA PHE A 89 11.48 2.91 -5.58
C PHE A 89 12.23 3.59 -6.74
N ALA A 90 13.33 2.97 -7.18
CA ALA A 90 13.96 3.32 -8.43
C ALA A 90 13.00 3.10 -9.62
N ASN A 91 13.15 3.91 -10.67
CA ASN A 91 12.21 3.92 -11.80
C ASN A 91 12.10 2.56 -12.51
N ASP A 92 13.16 1.77 -12.54
CA ASP A 92 13.23 0.45 -13.16
C ASP A 92 12.61 -0.68 -12.32
N GLU A 93 12.37 -0.45 -11.02
CA GLU A 93 11.86 -1.46 -10.09
C GLU A 93 10.42 -1.21 -9.66
N HIS A 94 9.95 0.03 -9.75
CA HIS A 94 8.68 0.43 -9.13
C HIS A 94 7.46 -0.38 -9.63
N ILE A 95 7.40 -0.78 -10.91
CA ILE A 95 6.30 -1.62 -11.43
C ILE A 95 6.39 -3.02 -10.81
N ARG A 96 7.58 -3.62 -10.83
CA ARG A 96 7.80 -5.00 -10.36
C ARG A 96 7.46 -5.14 -8.88
N VAL A 97 7.85 -4.16 -8.07
CA VAL A 97 7.63 -4.16 -6.62
C VAL A 97 6.15 -4.01 -6.25
N LYS A 98 5.38 -3.23 -7.01
CA LYS A 98 3.93 -3.10 -6.80
C LYS A 98 3.20 -4.45 -6.90
N GLY A 99 3.66 -5.34 -7.77
CA GLY A 99 3.09 -6.68 -7.96
C GLY A 99 3.17 -7.60 -6.73
N ALA A 100 3.99 -7.26 -5.72
CA ALA A 100 4.07 -8.05 -4.49
C ALA A 100 2.83 -7.90 -3.58
N ALA A 101 2.05 -6.82 -3.76
CA ALA A 101 0.87 -6.58 -2.94
C ALA A 101 -0.29 -7.56 -3.23
N SER A 102 -1.15 -7.72 -2.22
CA SER A 102 -2.58 -8.10 -2.21
C SER A 102 -3.42 -7.60 -3.38
N VAL A 103 -3.72 -6.33 -3.20
CA VAL A 103 -4.73 -5.53 -3.86
C VAL A 103 -4.28 -4.09 -3.69
N LEU A 104 -4.43 -3.26 -4.73
CA LEU A 104 -4.33 -1.81 -4.60
C LEU A 104 -5.67 -1.27 -4.10
N LEU A 105 -5.69 -0.60 -2.94
CA LEU A 105 -6.85 0.12 -2.45
C LEU A 105 -6.75 1.58 -2.84
N ASP A 106 -7.68 2.06 -3.64
CA ASP A 106 -7.68 3.45 -4.09
C ASP A 106 -8.23 4.40 -3.01
N THR A 107 -7.95 5.69 -3.20
CA THR A 107 -8.45 6.81 -2.40
C THR A 107 -9.77 7.34 -2.97
N LEU A 108 -10.71 7.72 -2.11
CA LEU A 108 -12.08 8.09 -2.52
C LEU A 108 -12.16 9.44 -3.23
N GLU A 109 -11.39 10.42 -2.75
CA GLU A 109 -11.47 11.81 -3.20
C GLU A 109 -10.57 12.09 -4.40
N TYR A 110 -9.47 11.33 -4.54
CA TYR A 110 -8.52 11.48 -5.63
C TYR A 110 -7.93 10.13 -5.98
N ASN A 111 -8.37 9.54 -7.10
CA ASN A 111 -7.96 8.20 -7.48
C ASN A 111 -6.47 8.08 -7.83
N ALA A 112 -6.00 6.84 -7.95
CA ALA A 112 -4.68 6.50 -8.43
C ALA A 112 -4.62 6.64 -9.97
N HIS A 113 -3.83 7.60 -10.46
CA HIS A 113 -3.60 7.81 -11.89
C HIS A 113 -2.45 6.91 -12.37
N VAL A 114 -1.26 7.49 -12.58
CA VAL A 114 -0.07 6.75 -13.01
C VAL A 114 0.25 5.59 -12.06
N SER A 115 0.13 5.82 -10.74
CA SER A 115 0.33 4.81 -9.72
C SER A 115 -0.59 3.59 -9.87
N GLY A 116 -1.85 3.80 -10.26
CA GLY A 116 -2.85 2.77 -10.50
C GLY A 116 -2.60 2.03 -11.81
N LEU A 117 -2.21 2.75 -12.85
CA LEU A 117 -1.82 2.16 -14.13
C LEU A 117 -0.59 1.23 -13.97
N ASP A 118 0.43 1.66 -13.23
CA ASP A 118 1.60 0.80 -12.93
C ASP A 118 1.21 -0.46 -12.16
N ALA A 119 0.28 -0.34 -11.21
CA ALA A 119 -0.22 -1.46 -10.43
C ALA A 119 -0.94 -2.48 -11.34
N LEU A 120 -1.80 -2.01 -12.23
CA LEU A 120 -2.45 -2.86 -13.24
C LEU A 120 -1.42 -3.51 -14.18
N TRP A 121 -0.38 -2.77 -14.60
CA TRP A 121 0.71 -3.34 -15.40
C TRP A 121 1.51 -4.41 -14.68
N ALA A 122 1.60 -4.32 -13.34
CA ALA A 122 2.21 -5.32 -12.48
C ALA A 122 1.29 -6.52 -12.20
N GLY A 123 0.05 -6.52 -12.70
CA GLY A 123 -0.94 -7.57 -12.44
C GLY A 123 -1.62 -7.46 -11.06
N LEU A 124 -1.48 -6.32 -10.37
CA LEU A 124 -2.11 -6.08 -9.07
C LEU A 124 -3.58 -5.69 -9.29
N PRO A 125 -4.56 -6.45 -8.77
CA PRO A 125 -5.96 -6.03 -8.80
C PRO A 125 -6.14 -4.70 -8.04
N LEU A 126 -7.00 -3.82 -8.58
CA LEU A 126 -7.28 -2.49 -8.03
C LEU A 126 -8.75 -2.41 -7.62
N VAL A 127 -9.00 -1.98 -6.39
CA VAL A 127 -10.34 -1.69 -5.86
C VAL A 127 -10.49 -0.19 -5.72
N THR A 128 -11.55 0.36 -6.33
CA THR A 128 -11.85 1.79 -6.30
C THR A 128 -13.35 2.01 -6.20
N ARG A 129 -13.74 3.22 -5.78
CA ARG A 129 -15.12 3.71 -5.84
C ARG A 129 -15.18 4.75 -6.94
N ALA A 130 -15.92 4.46 -8.01
CA ALA A 130 -16.19 5.45 -9.05
C ALA A 130 -17.11 6.55 -8.49
N GLY A 131 -16.77 7.82 -8.76
CA GLY A 131 -17.55 8.97 -8.33
C GLY A 131 -16.83 10.29 -8.53
#